data_AF-A0A1R4I9W6-F1
#
_entry.id   AF-A0A1R4I9W6-F1
#
_cell.length_a   1.000
_cell.length_b   1.000
_cell.length_c   1.000
_cell.angle_alpha   90.00
_cell.angle_beta   90.00
_cell.angle_gamma   90.00
#
_symmetry.space_group_name_H-M   'P 1'
#
loop_
_entity.id
_entity.type
_entity.pdbx_description
1 polymer ?
#
loop_
_entity_poly.entity_id
_entity_poly.type
_entity_poly.pdbx_seq_one_letter_code
_entity_poly.pdbx_strand_id
1 'polypeptide(L)'
;MTIPSQPEPTNEQRRIIYQARRGLKELDFYIDPYVKELYLTAEPAEQEIFAQMLTHEDPDLLDYFTNQNRPEDDAMWALVNKIKTWRHTKDLM
;
A
#
# COMPACT_ATOMS: atom_id res chain seq x y z
N MET A 1 20.58 7.12 -6.48
CA MET A 1 19.25 7.01 -7.10
C MET A 1 18.37 8.10 -6.50
N THR A 2 17.89 9.02 -7.33
CA THR A 2 17.01 10.11 -6.88
C THR A 2 15.63 9.50 -6.64
N ILE A 3 15.20 9.40 -5.38
CA ILE A 3 13.79 9.08 -5.09
C ILE A 3 12.97 10.22 -5.72
N PRO A 4 12.04 9.97 -6.64
CA PRO A 4 11.22 11.03 -7.17
C PRO A 4 10.48 11.68 -6.01
N SER A 5 10.68 12.99 -5.83
CA SER A 5 9.92 13.77 -4.87
C SER A 5 8.45 13.63 -5.22
N GLN A 6 7.68 12.94 -4.38
CA GLN A 6 6.24 12.87 -4.54
C GLN A 6 5.64 14.29 -4.51
N PRO A 7 4.53 14.53 -5.22
CA PRO A 7 3.85 15.82 -5.16
C PRO A 7 3.30 16.10 -3.75
N GLU A 8 2.96 17.35 -3.47
CA GLU A 8 2.29 17.70 -2.22
C GLU A 8 0.91 17.00 -2.12
N PRO A 9 0.62 16.25 -1.04
CA PRO A 9 -0.62 15.52 -0.91
C PRO A 9 -1.79 16.47 -0.61
N THR A 10 -2.94 16.19 -1.24
CA THR A 10 -4.22 16.82 -0.89
C THR A 10 -4.64 16.48 0.54
N ASN A 11 -5.63 17.19 1.09
CA ASN A 11 -6.15 16.90 2.42
C ASN A 11 -6.72 15.49 2.55
N GLU A 12 -7.33 14.96 1.50
CA GLU A 12 -7.84 13.59 1.46
C GLU A 12 -6.69 12.57 1.45
N GLN A 13 -5.71 12.76 0.58
CA GLN A 13 -4.51 11.91 0.54
C GLN A 13 -3.75 11.92 1.87
N ARG A 14 -3.68 13.06 2.57
CA ARG A 14 -3.07 13.14 3.91
C ARG A 14 -3.80 12.26 4.93
N ARG A 15 -5.13 12.17 4.87
CA ARG A 15 -5.92 11.30 5.75
C ARG A 15 -5.63 9.83 5.46
N ILE A 16 -5.57 9.46 4.17
CA ILE A 16 -5.25 8.10 3.73
C ILE A 16 -3.83 7.71 4.16
N ILE A 17 -2.84 8.60 3.96
CA ILE A 17 -1.46 8.40 4.43
C ILE A 17 -1.40 8.19 5.95
N TYR A 18 -2.20 8.93 6.70
CA TYR A 18 -2.25 8.76 8.15
C TYR A 18 -2.89 7.42 8.55
N GLN A 19 -3.98 7.01 7.89
CA GLN A 19 -4.65 5.72 8.08
C GLN A 19 -3.76 4.53 7.69
N ALA A 20 -2.78 4.75 6.80
CA ALA A 20 -1.87 3.71 6.35
C ALA A 20 -0.88 3.23 7.43
N ARG A 21 -0.69 3.98 8.52
CA ARG A 21 0.21 3.62 9.62
C ARG A 21 -0.40 2.49 10.44
N ARG A 22 0.26 1.33 10.51
CA ARG A 22 -0.26 0.13 11.19
C ARG A 22 0.51 -0.19 12.47
N GLY A 23 -0.06 -1.08 13.28
CA GLY A 23 0.56 -1.55 14.53
C GLY A 23 1.49 -2.75 14.34
N LEU A 24 1.38 -3.43 13.19
CA LEU A 24 2.14 -4.63 12.85
C LEU A 24 3.33 -4.29 11.94
N LYS A 25 4.53 -4.66 12.37
CA LYS A 25 5.78 -4.37 11.64
C LYS A 25 5.81 -5.00 10.25
N GLU A 26 5.18 -6.16 10.11
CA GLU A 26 5.05 -6.88 8.85
C GLU A 26 4.23 -6.09 7.83
N LEU A 27 3.18 -5.38 8.26
CA LEU A 27 2.40 -4.51 7.38
C LEU A 27 3.19 -3.25 7.01
N ASP A 28 3.85 -2.64 7.99
CA ASP A 28 4.69 -1.46 7.75
C ASP A 28 5.79 -1.77 6.72
N PHE A 29 6.35 -2.99 6.71
CA PHE A 29 7.33 -3.41 5.71
C PHE A 29 6.83 -3.26 4.26
N TYR A 30 5.55 -3.49 3.99
CA TYR A 30 4.95 -3.36 2.66
C TYR A 30 4.37 -1.97 2.41
N ILE A 31 3.63 -1.43 3.37
CA ILE A 31 2.80 -0.23 3.19
C ILE A 31 3.65 1.05 3.22
N ASP A 32 4.62 1.17 4.13
CA ASP A 32 5.44 2.39 4.27
C ASP A 32 6.17 2.75 2.97
N PRO A 33 6.88 1.81 2.30
CA PRO A 33 7.57 2.11 1.05
C PRO A 33 6.61 2.49 -0.07
N TYR A 34 5.45 1.83 -0.15
CA TYR A 34 4.43 2.15 -1.15
C TYR A 34 3.91 3.58 -0.97
N VAL A 35 3.57 3.97 0.26
CA VAL A 35 3.08 5.32 0.57
C VAL A 35 4.12 6.39 0.26
N LYS A 36 5.39 6.14 0.59
CA LYS A 36 6.48 7.10 0.41
C LYS A 36 6.90 7.31 -1.05
N GLU A 37 6.68 6.32 -1.91
CA GLU A 37 7.31 6.29 -3.25
C GLU A 37 6.34 6.16 -4.41
N LEU A 38 5.15 5.60 -4.19
CA LEU A 38 4.23 5.24 -5.27
C LEU A 38 2.86 5.92 -5.13
N TYR A 39 2.31 5.98 -3.92
CA TYR A 39 0.90 6.35 -3.68
C TYR A 39 0.48 7.69 -4.29
N LEU A 40 1.27 8.76 -4.14
CA LEU A 40 0.87 10.10 -4.60
C LEU A 40 1.00 10.28 -6.11
N THR A 41 1.73 9.38 -6.77
CA THR A 41 1.86 9.33 -8.23
C THR A 41 1.06 8.18 -8.86
N ALA A 42 0.37 7.38 -8.05
CA ALA A 42 -0.47 6.29 -8.54
C ALA A 42 -1.71 6.85 -9.25
N GLU A 43 -2.24 6.09 -10.20
CA GLU A 43 -3.49 6.42 -10.89
C GLU A 43 -4.63 6.58 -9.86
N PRO A 44 -5.62 7.47 -10.12
CA PRO A 44 -6.72 7.71 -9.17
C PRO A 44 -7.44 6.44 -8.73
N ALA A 45 -7.69 5.51 -9.66
CA ALA A 45 -8.32 4.23 -9.35
C ALA A 45 -7.47 3.38 -8.38
N GLU A 46 -6.14 3.42 -8.48
CA GLU A 46 -5.27 2.70 -7.54
C GLU A 46 -5.27 3.36 -6.16
N GLN A 47 -5.34 4.70 -6.10
CA GLN A 47 -5.47 5.42 -4.83
C GLN A 47 -6.79 5.09 -4.13
N GLU A 48 -7.89 4.99 -4.88
CA GLU A 48 -9.19 4.58 -4.35
C GLU A 48 -9.16 3.14 -3.82
N ILE A 49 -8.60 2.19 -4.58
CA ILE A 49 -8.45 0.80 -4.13
C ILE A 49 -7.54 0.72 -2.89
N PHE A 50 -6.49 1.54 -2.82
CA PHE A 50 -5.65 1.62 -1.61
C PHE A 50 -6.44 2.13 -0.41
N ALA A 51 -7.24 3.19 -0.57
CA ALA A 51 -8.10 3.71 0.49
C ALA A 51 -9.12 2.66 0.98
N GLN A 52 -9.71 1.89 0.06
CA GLN A 52 -10.60 0.77 0.38
C GLN A 52 -9.84 -0.35 1.11
N MET A 53 -8.65 -0.72 0.65
CA MET A 53 -7.81 -1.72 1.32
C MET A 53 -7.55 -1.31 2.78
N LEU A 54 -7.34 -0.02 3.06
CA LEU A 54 -7.11 0.46 4.42
C LEU A 54 -8.34 0.38 5.35
N THR A 55 -9.53 0.05 4.87
CA THR A 55 -10.70 -0.20 5.74
C THR A 55 -10.68 -1.57 6.41
N HIS A 56 -9.84 -2.49 5.91
CA HIS A 56 -9.64 -3.81 6.52
C HIS A 56 -8.81 -3.73 7.82
N GLU A 57 -9.05 -4.67 8.73
CA GLU A 57 -8.29 -4.81 9.96
C GLU A 57 -6.89 -5.38 9.69
N ASP A 58 -5.96 -5.12 10.61
CA ASP A 58 -4.56 -5.54 10.48
C ASP A 58 -4.39 -7.06 10.27
N PRO A 59 -5.13 -7.96 10.94
CA PRO A 59 -5.05 -9.40 10.69
C PRO A 59 -5.42 -9.78 9.25
N ASP A 60 -6.52 -9.26 8.71
CA ASP A 60 -6.97 -9.55 7.35
C ASP A 60 -5.95 -9.05 6.31
N LEU A 61 -5.44 -7.84 6.51
CA LEU A 61 -4.39 -7.29 5.67
C LEU A 61 -3.14 -8.16 5.70
N LEU A 62 -2.73 -8.62 6.88
CA LEU A 62 -1.55 -9.48 7.02
C LEU A 62 -1.74 -10.79 6.25
N ASP A 63 -2.93 -11.39 6.30
CA ASP A 63 -3.25 -12.60 5.55
C ASP A 63 -3.15 -12.38 4.04
N TYR A 64 -3.60 -11.22 3.54
CA TYR A 64 -3.46 -10.86 2.12
C TYR A 64 -1.98 -10.69 1.73
N PHE A 65 -1.21 -9.95 2.52
CA PHE A 65 0.20 -9.71 2.25
C PHE A 65 1.03 -11.00 2.34
N THR A 66 0.62 -11.98 3.15
CA THR A 66 1.30 -13.27 3.34
C THR A 66 0.76 -14.41 2.46
N ASN A 67 -0.20 -14.15 1.56
CA ASN A 67 -0.90 -15.16 0.74
C ASN A 67 -1.62 -16.25 1.56
N GLN A 68 -2.00 -15.97 2.80
CA GLN A 68 -2.81 -16.88 3.61
C GLN A 68 -4.29 -16.75 3.24
N ASN A 69 -4.70 -15.57 2.79
CA ASN A 69 -6.04 -15.29 2.27
C ASN A 69 -5.97 -14.29 1.11
N ARG A 70 -7.11 -14.00 0.49
CA ARG A 70 -7.27 -13.08 -0.63
C ARG A 70 -8.55 -12.24 -0.45
N PRO A 71 -8.54 -10.92 -0.76
CA PRO A 71 -9.76 -10.11 -0.79
C PRO A 71 -10.68 -10.54 -1.95
N GLU A 72 -11.98 -10.36 -1.79
CA GLU A 72 -12.96 -10.68 -2.84
C GLU A 72 -12.78 -9.81 -4.09
N ASP A 73 -12.30 -8.58 -3.91
CA ASP A 73 -12.03 -7.63 -4.99
C ASP A 73 -10.73 -7.97 -5.73
N ASP A 74 -10.85 -8.29 -7.02
CA ASP A 74 -9.74 -8.53 -7.93
C ASP A 74 -8.77 -7.35 -8.04
N ALA A 75 -9.28 -6.11 -8.01
CA ALA A 75 -8.47 -4.91 -8.09
C ALA A 75 -7.64 -4.71 -6.81
N MET A 76 -8.24 -4.98 -5.64
CA MET A 76 -7.51 -4.99 -4.37
C MET A 76 -6.42 -6.06 -4.37
N TRP A 77 -6.73 -7.26 -4.86
CA TRP A 77 -5.73 -8.32 -4.95
C TRP A 77 -4.59 -7.96 -5.91
N ALA A 78 -4.89 -7.31 -7.03
CA ALA A 78 -3.87 -6.81 -7.95
C ALA A 78 -2.97 -5.78 -7.26
N LEU A 79 -3.53 -4.86 -6.48
CA LEU A 79 -2.77 -3.86 -5.71
C LEU A 79 -1.88 -4.51 -4.64
N VAL A 80 -2.42 -5.44 -3.84
CA VAL A 80 -1.63 -6.18 -2.83
C VAL A 80 -0.43 -6.85 -3.48
N ASN A 81 -0.62 -7.55 -4.61
CA ASN A 81 0.48 -8.18 -5.33
C ASN A 81 1.49 -7.17 -5.88
N LYS A 82 1.04 -6.04 -6.43
CA LYS A 82 1.92 -4.97 -6.89
C LYS A 82 2.83 -4.47 -5.76
N ILE A 83 2.26 -4.19 -4.57
CA ILE A 83 3.01 -3.72 -3.40
C ILE A 83 4.04 -4.77 -2.95
N LYS A 84 3.65 -6.04 -2.87
CA LYS A 84 4.55 -7.15 -2.52
C LYS A 84 5.71 -7.27 -3.48
N THR A 85 5.43 -7.35 -4.78
CA THR A 85 6.45 -7.47 -5.82
C THR A 85 7.40 -6.28 -5.76
N TRP A 86 6.89 -5.05 -5.66
CA TRP A 86 7.72 -3.86 -5.53
C TRP A 86 8.67 -3.94 -4.34
N ARG A 87 8.15 -4.33 -3.17
CA ARG A 87 8.95 -4.41 -1.95
C ARG A 87 10.05 -5.47 -2.06
N HIS A 88 9.74 -6.66 -2.58
CA HIS A 88 10.72 -7.72 -2.75
C HIS A 88 11.76 -7.42 -3.83
N THR A 89 11.38 -6.77 -4.93
CA THR A 89 12.34 -6.31 -5.95
C THR A 89 13.33 -5.32 -5.35
N LYS A 90 12.88 -4.44 -4.45
CA LYS A 90 13.74 -3.44 -3.79
C LYS A 90 14.66 -4.03 -2.73
N ASP A 91 14.26 -5.12 -2.06
CA ASP A 91 15.11 -5.80 -1.07
C ASP A 91 16.29 -6.55 -1.72
N LEU A 92 16.13 -6.94 -3.00
CA LEU A 92 17.15 -7.65 -3.77
C LEU A 92 18.18 -6.71 -4.44
N MET A 93 17.93 -5.39 -4.45
CA MET A 93 18.76 -4.36 -5.09
C MET A 93 19.59 -3.57 -4.09
#